data_AF-A0A927TLG6-F1
#
_entry.id   AF-A0A927TLG6-F1
#
_cell.length_a   1.000
_cell.length_b   1.000
_cell.length_c   1.000
_cell.angle_alpha   90.00
_cell.angle_beta   90.00
_cell.angle_gamma   90.00
#
_symmetry.space_group_name_H-M   'P 1'
#
loop_
_entity.id
_entity.type
_entity.pdbx_description
1 polymer ?
#
loop_
_entity_poly.entity_id
_entity_poly.type
_entity_poly.pdbx_seq_one_letter_code
_entity_poly.pdbx_strand_id
1 'polypeptide(L)'
;MNSITIQEIIDYLKRNNFDFSFKGDERTRINGFSSLTNYKEGTLTWVKKPDSFVLDGLQLNIELVVTEKNCGLPFKNIIEASNSKEVFFSILDYFWGGRKHVGIAPSAVIETQKIGSNVSVGHHSYICEDVVIHDNVQIGNQVSIECPCVIGEGSIIGSGVVIGTDGFGYFQDANQIYKRVKHFGGVKIGRNVEVGANTCIDRGTIEDTCIGDNVKIDNLCHIAHNVRIGENSLVIALSLLGGSTILDKNVYVAPGCMIKNQLHLGKDAFVGMGSVVLSDVPENKVVVGVPAKILRDNKRG
;
A
#
# COMPACT_ATOMS: atom_id res chain seq x y z
N MET A 1 25.19 12.92 -5.32
CA MET A 1 24.69 11.56 -5.58
C MET A 1 25.84 10.73 -6.10
N ASN A 2 26.04 9.52 -5.58
CA ASN A 2 27.08 8.63 -6.09
C ASN A 2 26.64 8.14 -7.47
N SER A 3 27.48 8.39 -8.47
CA SER A 3 27.29 7.92 -9.84
C SER A 3 27.67 6.44 -9.92
N ILE A 4 26.77 5.61 -10.44
CA ILE A 4 26.94 4.16 -10.60
C ILE A 4 27.13 3.80 -12.07
N THR A 5 27.62 2.61 -12.36
CA THR A 5 27.76 2.08 -13.72
C THR A 5 26.60 1.18 -14.09
N ILE A 6 26.34 1.02 -15.39
CA ILE A 6 25.37 0.03 -15.87
C ILE A 6 25.79 -1.39 -15.46
N GLN A 7 27.10 -1.69 -15.42
CA GLN A 7 27.61 -2.95 -14.89
C GLN A 7 27.10 -3.25 -13.48
N GLU A 8 27.16 -2.28 -12.56
CA GLU A 8 26.68 -2.45 -11.19
C GLU A 8 25.17 -2.76 -11.14
N ILE A 9 24.38 -2.14 -12.02
CA ILE A 9 22.96 -2.42 -12.19
C ILE A 9 22.75 -3.86 -12.67
N ILE A 10 23.48 -4.28 -13.70
CA ILE A 10 23.42 -5.65 -14.25
C ILE A 10 23.81 -6.68 -13.21
N ASP A 11 24.87 -6.43 -12.44
CA ASP A 11 25.34 -7.33 -11.39
C ASP A 11 24.33 -7.43 -10.24
N TYR A 12 23.68 -6.33 -9.89
CA TYR A 12 22.54 -6.35 -8.95
C TYR A 12 21.39 -7.21 -9.50
N LEU A 13 20.98 -7.01 -10.75
CA LEU A 13 19.87 -7.76 -11.33
C LEU A 13 20.17 -9.26 -11.44
N LYS A 14 21.39 -9.62 -11.85
CA LYS A 14 21.86 -11.03 -11.89
C LYS A 14 21.88 -11.67 -10.50
N ARG A 15 22.42 -10.98 -9.48
CA ARG A 15 22.46 -11.49 -8.10
C ARG A 15 21.08 -11.74 -7.51
N ASN A 16 20.06 -11.01 -7.96
CA ASN A 16 18.67 -11.15 -7.51
C ASN A 16 17.79 -11.98 -8.47
N ASN A 17 18.39 -12.68 -9.44
CA ASN A 17 17.69 -13.58 -10.37
C ASN A 17 16.55 -12.92 -11.18
N PHE A 18 16.68 -11.64 -11.55
CA PHE A 18 15.72 -11.01 -12.44
C PHE A 18 15.82 -11.59 -13.87
N ASP A 19 14.68 -11.76 -14.54
CA ASP A 19 14.62 -12.12 -15.96
C ASP A 19 14.75 -10.85 -16.82
N PHE A 20 15.97 -10.60 -17.32
CA PHE A 20 16.28 -9.46 -18.18
C PHE A 20 17.34 -9.76 -19.24
N SER A 21 17.36 -8.94 -20.29
CA SER A 21 18.45 -8.84 -21.26
C SER A 21 18.97 -7.40 -21.33
N PHE A 22 20.25 -7.25 -21.62
CA PHE A 22 20.88 -5.94 -21.77
C PHE A 22 21.50 -5.79 -23.16
N LYS A 23 21.38 -4.59 -23.74
CA LYS A 23 22.08 -4.16 -24.95
C LYS A 23 22.64 -2.77 -24.71
N GLY A 24 23.94 -2.57 -24.94
CA GLY A 24 24.58 -1.26 -24.80
C GLY A 24 26.00 -1.34 -24.27
N ASP A 25 26.43 -0.29 -23.58
CA ASP A 25 27.75 -0.10 -22.99
C ASP A 25 27.68 -0.18 -21.46
N GLU A 26 28.16 -1.27 -20.88
CA GLU A 26 28.12 -1.52 -19.43
C GLU A 26 28.93 -0.50 -18.61
N ARG A 27 29.86 0.21 -19.26
CA ARG A 27 30.73 1.21 -18.62
C ARG A 27 30.09 2.59 -18.51
N THR A 28 28.96 2.81 -19.19
CA THR A 28 28.18 4.05 -19.07
C THR A 28 27.86 4.31 -17.59
N ARG A 29 27.98 5.57 -17.19
CA ARG A 29 27.66 6.04 -15.83
C ARG A 29 26.25 6.60 -15.76
N ILE A 30 25.54 6.26 -14.69
CA ILE A 30 24.20 6.68 -14.35
C ILE A 30 24.25 7.48 -13.06
N ASN A 31 23.77 8.72 -13.14
CA ASN A 31 23.86 9.72 -12.06
C ASN A 31 22.57 9.81 -11.22
N GLY A 32 21.52 9.11 -11.64
CA GLY A 32 20.20 9.12 -11.00
C GLY A 32 19.14 8.55 -11.92
N PHE A 33 17.90 8.98 -11.68
CA PHE A 33 16.72 8.56 -12.43
C PHE A 33 15.85 9.77 -12.79
N SER A 34 15.03 9.64 -13.82
CA SER A 34 14.07 10.66 -14.23
C SER A 34 12.83 10.05 -14.87
N SER A 35 11.72 10.80 -14.89
CA SER A 35 10.56 10.42 -15.70
C SER A 35 10.87 10.65 -17.17
N LEU A 36 10.25 9.87 -18.05
CA LEU A 36 10.41 10.04 -19.50
C LEU A 36 10.03 11.46 -19.97
N THR A 37 9.01 12.07 -19.37
CA THR A 37 8.51 13.41 -19.71
C THR A 37 9.39 14.56 -19.22
N ASN A 38 10.23 14.35 -18.21
CA ASN A 38 11.13 15.36 -17.64
C ASN A 38 12.51 14.75 -17.47
N TYR A 39 13.01 14.19 -18.57
CA TYR A 39 14.26 13.46 -18.59
C TYR A 39 15.44 14.39 -18.25
N LYS A 40 16.37 13.89 -17.43
CA LYS A 40 17.61 14.57 -17.09
C LYS A 40 18.79 13.81 -17.67
N GLU A 41 19.73 14.52 -18.27
CA GLU A 41 20.93 13.92 -18.87
C GLU A 41 21.70 13.05 -17.86
N GLY A 42 22.19 11.90 -18.34
CA GLY A 42 22.93 10.93 -17.52
C GLY A 42 22.09 10.16 -16.50
N THR A 43 20.76 10.08 -16.66
CA THR A 43 19.87 9.32 -15.76
C THR A 43 19.25 8.12 -16.45
N LEU A 44 18.78 7.14 -15.67
CA LEU A 44 17.97 6.06 -16.20
C LEU A 44 16.46 6.40 -16.15
N THR A 45 15.68 5.81 -17.05
CA THR A 45 14.22 5.93 -17.04
C THR A 45 13.53 4.60 -17.38
N TRP A 46 12.20 4.58 -17.31
CA TRP A 46 11.38 3.41 -17.58
C TRP A 46 10.29 3.70 -18.60
N VAL A 47 10.11 2.76 -19.54
CA VAL A 47 9.09 2.80 -20.59
C VAL A 47 8.35 1.49 -20.60
N LYS A 48 7.08 1.50 -20.18
CA LYS A 48 6.24 0.29 -20.18
C LYS A 48 5.94 -0.20 -21.60
N LYS A 49 5.47 0.72 -22.45
CA LYS A 49 5.24 0.51 -23.88
C LYS A 49 5.53 1.84 -24.58
N PRO A 50 6.07 1.81 -25.81
CA PRO A 50 6.18 3.02 -26.62
C PRO A 50 4.77 3.49 -27.00
N ASP A 51 4.22 4.45 -26.27
CA ASP A 51 3.11 5.25 -26.80
C ASP A 51 3.70 6.24 -27.80
N SER A 52 3.19 6.23 -29.03
CA SER A 52 3.66 7.08 -30.13
C SER A 52 3.73 8.56 -29.74
N PHE A 53 2.79 9.02 -28.92
CA PHE A 53 2.68 10.40 -28.46
C PHE A 53 3.86 10.89 -27.60
N VAL A 54 4.62 9.99 -26.97
CA VAL A 54 5.73 10.36 -26.09
C VAL A 54 7.09 10.35 -26.81
N LEU A 55 7.19 9.62 -27.93
CA LEU A 55 8.42 9.56 -28.72
C LEU A 55 8.41 10.56 -29.89
N ASP A 56 7.23 10.93 -30.38
CA ASP A 56 7.09 11.95 -31.42
C ASP A 56 7.43 13.35 -30.87
N GLY A 57 8.64 13.84 -31.21
CA GLY A 57 9.11 15.19 -30.92
C GLY A 57 10.18 15.31 -29.83
N LEU A 58 10.48 14.23 -29.11
CA LEU A 58 11.52 14.19 -28.09
C LEU A 58 12.80 13.59 -28.67
N GLN A 59 13.73 14.44 -29.14
CA GLN A 59 15.13 14.05 -29.39
C GLN A 59 15.85 13.82 -28.05
N LEU A 60 15.43 12.80 -27.30
CA LEU A 60 16.03 12.46 -26.01
C LEU A 60 17.18 11.48 -26.22
N ASN A 61 18.39 11.92 -25.87
CA ASN A 61 19.52 11.03 -25.68
C ASN A 61 19.41 10.37 -24.30
N ILE A 62 18.69 9.24 -24.23
CA ILE A 62 18.47 8.50 -22.98
C ILE A 62 19.69 7.61 -22.68
N GLU A 63 20.24 7.76 -21.47
CA GLU A 63 21.48 7.10 -21.05
C GLU A 63 21.27 5.64 -20.69
N LEU A 64 20.11 5.29 -20.12
CA LEU A 64 19.65 3.93 -19.92
C LEU A 64 18.12 3.88 -19.83
N VAL A 65 17.50 2.97 -20.57
CA VAL A 65 16.06 2.70 -20.45
C VAL A 65 15.80 1.28 -19.95
N VAL A 66 14.87 1.14 -19.01
CA VAL A 66 14.27 -0.15 -18.64
C VAL A 66 12.93 -0.27 -19.37
N THR A 67 12.67 -1.39 -20.04
CA THR A 67 11.45 -1.58 -20.84
C THR A 67 11.00 -3.03 -20.90
N GLU A 68 9.77 -3.27 -21.38
CA GLU A 68 9.28 -4.63 -21.62
C GLU A 68 10.03 -5.26 -22.80
N LYS A 69 10.14 -6.60 -22.79
CA LYS A 69 10.76 -7.33 -23.91
C LYS A 69 10.10 -7.00 -25.24
N ASN A 70 10.91 -6.83 -26.28
CA ASN A 70 10.48 -6.59 -27.67
C ASN A 70 9.81 -5.22 -27.90
N CYS A 71 10.15 -4.19 -27.13
CA CYS A 71 9.65 -2.83 -27.38
C CYS A 71 10.32 -2.12 -28.57
N GLY A 72 11.48 -2.61 -29.06
CA GLY A 72 12.09 -2.11 -30.30
C GLY A 72 12.57 -0.65 -30.24
N LEU A 73 12.97 -0.18 -29.05
CA LEU A 73 13.39 1.22 -28.86
C LEU A 73 14.78 1.50 -29.48
N PRO A 74 15.02 2.70 -30.06
CA PRO A 74 16.27 3.03 -30.75
C PRO A 74 17.38 3.56 -29.82
N PHE A 75 17.35 3.23 -28.52
CA PHE A 75 18.33 3.74 -27.55
C PHE A 75 19.61 2.88 -27.50
N LYS A 76 20.74 3.50 -27.15
CA LYS A 76 22.04 2.81 -27.05
C LYS A 76 22.03 1.74 -25.95
N ASN A 77 21.53 2.11 -24.77
CA ASN A 77 21.57 1.30 -23.55
C ASN A 77 20.15 0.93 -23.12
N ILE A 78 19.82 -0.36 -23.14
CA ILE A 78 18.47 -0.89 -22.91
C ILE A 78 18.56 -2.11 -21.99
N ILE A 79 17.78 -2.12 -20.92
CA ILE A 79 17.42 -3.30 -20.14
C ILE A 79 16.00 -3.69 -20.52
N GLU A 80 15.83 -4.87 -21.10
CA GLU A 80 14.52 -5.45 -21.40
C GLU A 80 14.19 -6.53 -20.38
N ALA A 81 12.99 -6.49 -19.77
CA ALA A 81 12.57 -7.47 -18.77
C ALA A 81 11.11 -7.87 -18.97
N SER A 82 10.74 -9.07 -18.52
CA SER A 82 9.34 -9.55 -18.56
C SER A 82 8.40 -8.81 -17.59
N ASN A 83 8.98 -8.16 -16.58
CA ASN A 83 8.30 -7.25 -15.67
C ASN A 83 9.16 -5.99 -15.48
N SER A 84 9.14 -5.14 -16.49
CA SER A 84 10.00 -3.94 -16.55
C SER A 84 9.75 -2.96 -15.39
N LYS A 85 8.51 -2.92 -14.89
CA LYS A 85 8.13 -2.09 -13.75
C LYS A 85 8.86 -2.53 -12.49
N GLU A 86 8.82 -3.82 -12.19
CA GLU A 86 9.48 -4.40 -11.02
C GLU A 86 11.00 -4.20 -11.09
N VAL A 87 11.61 -4.49 -12.25
CA VAL A 87 13.04 -4.27 -12.47
C VAL A 87 13.42 -2.82 -12.21
N PHE A 88 12.72 -1.87 -12.84
CA PHE A 88 13.03 -0.45 -12.67
C PHE A 88 12.95 -0.01 -11.21
N PHE A 89 11.85 -0.29 -10.51
CA PHE A 89 11.69 0.13 -9.11
C PHE A 89 12.63 -0.60 -8.15
N SER A 90 13.03 -1.83 -8.45
CA SER A 90 14.04 -2.56 -7.66
C SER A 90 15.43 -1.93 -7.76
N ILE A 91 15.80 -1.41 -8.95
CA ILE A 91 17.05 -0.65 -9.15
C ILE A 91 17.00 0.64 -8.33
N LEU A 92 15.88 1.36 -8.39
CA LEU A 92 15.71 2.60 -7.63
C LEU A 92 15.83 2.36 -6.13
N ASP A 93 15.16 1.34 -5.60
CA ASP A 93 15.21 1.02 -4.18
C ASP A 93 16.63 0.66 -3.73
N TYR A 94 17.33 -0.19 -4.48
CA TYR A 94 18.69 -0.63 -4.10
C TYR A 94 19.73 0.50 -4.15
N PHE A 95 19.74 1.32 -5.20
CA PHE A 95 20.79 2.33 -5.39
C PHE A 95 20.43 3.71 -4.82
N TRP A 96 19.14 4.02 -4.70
CA TRP A 96 18.65 5.34 -4.31
C TRP A 96 17.51 5.34 -3.27
N GLY A 97 17.04 4.19 -2.78
CA GLY A 97 15.91 4.08 -1.84
C GLY A 97 16.16 4.62 -0.43
N GLY A 98 17.40 5.05 -0.15
CA GLY A 98 17.81 5.54 1.17
C GLY A 98 17.99 4.39 2.17
N ARG A 99 18.45 4.71 3.39
CA ARG A 99 18.52 3.72 4.46
C ARG A 99 17.16 3.65 5.14
N LYS A 100 16.59 2.44 5.24
CA LYS A 100 15.48 2.19 6.17
C LYS A 100 16.01 2.44 7.58
N HIS A 101 15.49 3.46 8.24
CA HIS A 101 15.80 3.69 9.65
C HIS A 101 15.31 2.48 10.43
N VAL A 102 16.20 1.84 11.17
CA VAL A 102 15.87 0.79 12.14
C VAL A 102 16.02 1.40 13.53
N GLY A 103 15.10 1.08 14.43
CA GLY A 103 15.08 1.60 15.79
C GLY A 103 13.91 2.54 16.08
N ILE A 104 13.76 2.84 17.37
CA ILE A 104 12.68 3.67 17.90
C ILE A 104 13.20 5.09 18.05
N ALA A 105 12.48 6.06 17.48
CA ALA A 105 12.83 7.46 17.58
C ALA A 105 12.83 7.95 19.05
N PRO A 106 13.77 8.81 19.48
CA PRO A 106 13.87 9.26 20.87
C PRO A 106 12.64 9.99 21.42
N SER A 107 11.78 10.52 20.56
CA SER A 107 10.55 11.22 20.97
C SER A 107 9.29 10.35 20.88
N ALA A 108 9.42 9.06 20.56
CA ALA A 108 8.31 8.12 20.60
C ALA A 108 8.07 7.65 22.05
N VAL A 109 6.80 7.42 22.39
CA VAL A 109 6.37 6.89 23.69
C VAL A 109 5.89 5.47 23.47
N ILE A 110 6.66 4.50 23.97
CA ILE A 110 6.42 3.07 23.74
C ILE A 110 6.29 2.37 25.09
N GLU A 111 5.10 1.83 25.36
CA GLU A 111 4.82 1.11 26.60
C GLU A 111 5.00 -0.41 26.43
N THR A 112 4.70 -0.94 25.24
CA THR A 112 4.85 -2.37 24.95
C THR A 112 6.30 -2.84 25.06
N GLN A 113 6.46 -4.07 25.57
CA GLN A 113 7.73 -4.81 25.59
C GLN A 113 7.79 -5.90 24.49
N LYS A 114 6.75 -6.02 23.67
CA LYS A 114 6.56 -7.11 22.69
C LYS A 114 6.92 -6.62 21.29
N ILE A 115 8.22 -6.34 21.07
CA ILE A 115 8.74 -5.78 19.83
C ILE A 115 9.73 -6.76 19.19
N GLY A 116 9.50 -7.06 17.92
CA GLY A 116 10.36 -7.92 17.11
C GLY A 116 11.67 -7.25 16.67
N SER A 117 12.40 -7.96 15.80
CA SER A 117 13.68 -7.53 15.25
C SER A 117 13.50 -6.57 14.07
N ASN A 118 14.46 -5.66 13.87
CA ASN A 118 14.48 -4.70 12.76
C ASN A 118 13.23 -3.80 12.65
N VAL A 119 12.56 -3.56 13.77
CA VAL A 119 11.42 -2.66 13.84
C VAL A 119 11.90 -1.21 13.79
N SER A 120 11.11 -0.34 13.16
CA SER A 120 11.29 1.10 13.22
C SER A 120 10.04 1.82 13.68
N VAL A 121 10.21 2.85 14.51
CA VAL A 121 9.12 3.69 14.98
C VAL A 121 9.53 5.16 14.87
N GLY A 122 8.74 5.94 14.14
CA GLY A 122 8.97 7.36 13.91
C GLY A 122 8.74 8.24 15.14
N HIS A 123 9.11 9.51 14.99
CA HIS A 123 9.01 10.52 16.04
C HIS A 123 7.56 10.77 16.46
N HIS A 124 7.36 11.01 17.75
CA HIS A 124 6.08 11.40 18.35
C HIS A 124 4.95 10.37 18.18
N SER A 125 5.29 9.12 17.95
CA SER A 125 4.32 8.02 17.95
C SER A 125 4.06 7.52 19.37
N TYR A 126 2.83 7.11 19.65
CA TYR A 126 2.40 6.47 20.90
C TYR A 126 1.97 5.03 20.64
N ILE A 127 2.49 4.09 21.43
CA ILE A 127 2.16 2.66 21.34
C ILE A 127 1.90 2.12 22.75
N CYS A 128 0.66 1.71 23.02
CA CYS A 128 0.25 1.21 24.34
C CYS A 128 0.82 -0.18 24.69
N GLU A 129 0.70 -0.57 25.96
CA GLU A 129 1.31 -1.79 26.54
C GLU A 129 0.87 -3.11 25.87
N ASP A 130 -0.35 -3.18 25.36
CA ASP A 130 -0.96 -4.41 24.83
C ASP A 130 -0.64 -4.68 23.35
N VAL A 131 0.17 -3.84 22.72
CA VAL A 131 0.55 -4.00 21.31
C VAL A 131 1.63 -5.07 21.15
N VAL A 132 1.51 -5.91 20.11
CA VAL A 132 2.54 -6.83 19.65
C VAL A 132 3.01 -6.39 18.27
N ILE A 133 4.30 -6.11 18.14
CA ILE A 133 4.93 -5.70 16.88
C ILE A 133 5.88 -6.80 16.43
N HIS A 134 5.60 -7.42 15.28
CA HIS A 134 6.47 -8.44 14.70
C HIS A 134 7.68 -7.85 13.97
N ASP A 135 8.55 -8.73 13.47
CA ASP A 135 9.80 -8.35 12.82
C ASP A 135 9.58 -7.47 11.58
N ASN A 136 10.57 -6.63 11.28
CA ASN A 136 10.63 -5.81 10.07
C ASN A 136 9.45 -4.83 9.89
N VAL A 137 8.65 -4.59 10.93
CA VAL A 137 7.56 -3.61 10.93
C VAL A 137 8.12 -2.19 10.94
N GLN A 138 7.54 -1.32 10.12
CA GLN A 138 7.90 0.09 10.04
C GLN A 138 6.70 0.96 10.41
N ILE A 139 6.85 1.78 11.44
CA ILE A 139 5.83 2.70 11.92
C ILE A 139 6.32 4.13 11.68
N GLY A 140 5.52 4.92 10.98
CA GLY A 140 5.79 6.32 10.66
C GLY A 140 5.80 7.25 11.89
N ASN A 141 5.88 8.55 11.62
CA ASN A 141 5.81 9.57 12.65
C ASN A 141 4.37 9.81 13.08
N GLN A 142 4.16 10.24 14.32
CA GLN A 142 2.85 10.68 14.83
C GLN A 142 1.76 9.60 14.71
N VAL A 143 2.12 8.33 14.85
CA VAL A 143 1.16 7.21 14.86
C VAL A 143 0.65 7.00 16.28
N SER A 144 -0.65 6.76 16.46
CA SER A 144 -1.23 6.40 17.76
C SER A 144 -1.84 5.01 17.70
N ILE A 145 -1.43 4.12 18.61
CA ILE A 145 -1.99 2.77 18.77
C ILE A 145 -2.47 2.61 20.21
N GLU A 146 -3.80 2.60 20.40
CA GLU A 146 -4.45 2.84 21.70
C GLU A 146 -5.24 1.64 22.22
N CYS A 147 -5.10 0.46 21.61
CA CYS A 147 -5.79 -0.76 22.02
C CYS A 147 -4.90 -2.00 21.92
N PRO A 148 -5.34 -3.16 22.46
CA PRO A 148 -4.74 -4.45 22.12
C PRO A 148 -4.66 -4.60 20.61
N CYS A 149 -3.44 -4.70 20.09
CA CYS A 149 -3.19 -4.70 18.66
C CYS A 149 -2.06 -5.66 18.31
N VAL A 150 -2.19 -6.40 17.21
CA VAL A 150 -1.09 -7.22 16.66
C VAL A 150 -0.77 -6.70 15.27
N ILE A 151 0.51 -6.40 15.02
CA ILE A 151 1.01 -5.97 13.72
C ILE A 151 1.97 -7.03 13.18
N GLY A 152 1.55 -7.72 12.13
CA GLY A 152 2.30 -8.79 11.49
C GLY A 152 3.58 -8.31 10.78
N GLU A 153 4.47 -9.27 10.55
CA GLU A 153 5.81 -9.05 10.00
C GLU A 153 5.81 -8.27 8.67
N GLY A 154 6.78 -7.36 8.51
CA GLY A 154 7.01 -6.62 7.26
C GLY A 154 5.94 -5.57 6.94
N SER A 155 4.99 -5.34 7.85
CA SER A 155 3.94 -4.34 7.67
C SER A 155 4.45 -2.91 7.84
N ILE A 156 3.84 -1.98 7.11
CA ILE A 156 4.17 -0.55 7.12
C ILE A 156 2.94 0.24 7.58
N ILE A 157 3.09 1.01 8.65
CA ILE A 157 2.08 1.91 9.18
C ILE A 157 2.51 3.35 8.87
N GLY A 158 1.77 4.02 8.00
CA GLY A 158 2.05 5.38 7.55
C GLY A 158 1.97 6.42 8.66
N SER A 159 2.54 7.60 8.43
CA SER A 159 2.55 8.67 9.43
C SER A 159 1.13 9.19 9.71
N GLY A 160 0.85 9.56 10.96
CA GLY A 160 -0.45 10.08 11.38
C GLY A 160 -1.59 9.04 11.45
N VAL A 161 -1.29 7.76 11.24
CA VAL A 161 -2.27 6.68 11.38
C VAL A 161 -2.73 6.56 12.83
N VAL A 162 -4.03 6.33 13.02
CA VAL A 162 -4.63 6.06 14.34
C VAL A 162 -5.25 4.67 14.31
N ILE A 163 -4.84 3.81 15.25
CA ILE A 163 -5.33 2.44 15.39
C ILE A 163 -5.88 2.26 16.80
N GLY A 164 -7.10 1.74 16.87
CA GLY A 164 -7.66 1.25 18.11
C GLY A 164 -8.56 2.22 18.87
N THR A 165 -9.01 3.29 18.23
CA THR A 165 -10.06 4.16 18.80
C THR A 165 -11.41 3.45 18.82
N ASP A 166 -12.27 3.82 19.77
CA ASP A 166 -13.67 3.38 19.78
C ASP A 166 -14.38 3.81 18.48
N GLY A 167 -15.06 2.87 17.83
CA GLY A 167 -15.91 3.18 16.70
C GLY A 167 -17.19 3.93 17.10
N PHE A 168 -17.96 4.36 16.09
CA PHE A 168 -19.22 5.07 16.30
C PHE A 168 -20.36 4.13 16.72
N GLY A 169 -20.35 3.71 17.99
CA GLY A 169 -21.39 2.88 18.62
C GLY A 169 -22.13 3.63 19.72
N TYR A 170 -23.45 3.78 19.60
CA TYR A 170 -24.29 4.42 20.61
C TYR A 170 -25.61 3.67 20.78
N PHE A 171 -26.14 3.66 22.00
CA PHE A 171 -27.52 3.26 22.29
C PHE A 171 -28.22 4.40 23.04
N GLN A 172 -29.55 4.44 22.96
CA GLN A 172 -30.33 5.37 23.77
C GLN A 172 -30.74 4.70 25.08
N ASP A 173 -30.55 5.39 26.20
CA ASP A 173 -31.08 4.95 27.49
C ASP A 173 -32.61 5.20 27.58
N ALA A 174 -33.21 4.87 28.72
CA ALA A 174 -34.64 5.05 28.96
C ALA A 174 -35.11 6.52 28.81
N ASN A 175 -34.20 7.49 28.91
CA ASN A 175 -34.47 8.92 28.76
C ASN A 175 -34.13 9.44 27.35
N GLN A 176 -33.91 8.55 26.37
CA GLN A 176 -33.54 8.90 24.98
C GLN A 176 -32.17 9.58 24.84
N ILE A 177 -31.30 9.49 25.86
CA ILE A 177 -29.95 10.06 25.82
C ILE A 177 -29.00 9.04 25.18
N TYR A 178 -28.25 9.47 24.15
CA TYR A 178 -27.22 8.63 23.54
C TYR A 178 -26.06 8.39 24.51
N LYS A 179 -25.80 7.11 24.79
CA LYS A 179 -24.65 6.63 25.56
C LYS A 179 -23.72 5.88 24.62
N ARG A 180 -22.43 6.20 24.72
CA ARG A 180 -21.39 5.52 23.94
C ARG A 180 -21.30 4.05 24.36
N VAL A 181 -21.23 3.17 23.37
CA VAL A 181 -20.85 1.77 23.57
C VAL A 181 -19.34 1.72 23.70
N LYS A 182 -18.85 1.30 24.87
CA LYS A 182 -17.43 1.05 25.07
C LYS A 182 -17.01 -0.15 24.21
N HIS A 183 -15.91 -0.02 23.48
CA HIS A 183 -15.38 -1.13 22.69
C HIS A 183 -14.31 -1.88 23.48
N PHE A 184 -14.32 -3.20 23.38
CA PHE A 184 -13.46 -4.10 24.14
C PHE A 184 -12.58 -4.98 23.25
N GLY A 185 -12.97 -5.20 21.98
CA GLY A 185 -12.14 -5.91 20.99
C GLY A 185 -10.90 -5.10 20.63
N GLY A 186 -9.93 -5.71 19.97
CA GLY A 186 -8.70 -5.08 19.52
C GLY A 186 -8.66 -4.85 18.01
N VAL A 187 -7.44 -4.82 17.48
CA VAL A 187 -7.15 -4.79 16.04
C VAL A 187 -6.10 -5.86 15.72
N LYS A 188 -6.30 -6.62 14.64
CA LYS A 188 -5.33 -7.60 14.13
C LYS A 188 -4.93 -7.23 12.71
N ILE A 189 -3.65 -6.96 12.50
CA ILE A 189 -3.05 -6.64 11.22
C ILE A 189 -2.11 -7.78 10.81
N GLY A 190 -2.34 -8.35 9.63
CA GLY A 190 -1.54 -9.42 9.06
C GLY A 190 -0.12 -9.01 8.64
N ARG A 191 0.53 -9.89 7.86
CA ARG A 191 1.88 -9.69 7.33
C ARG A 191 1.86 -8.84 6.05
N ASN A 192 2.92 -8.07 5.83
CA ASN A 192 3.11 -7.21 4.65
C ASN A 192 1.92 -6.27 4.37
N VAL A 193 1.20 -5.86 5.40
CA VAL A 193 0.10 -4.89 5.28
C VAL A 193 0.69 -3.51 5.17
N GLU A 194 0.15 -2.68 4.27
CA GLU A 194 0.50 -1.26 4.21
C GLU A 194 -0.73 -0.43 4.56
N VAL A 195 -0.59 0.48 5.52
CA VAL A 195 -1.61 1.44 5.91
C VAL A 195 -1.10 2.84 5.59
N GLY A 196 -1.79 3.54 4.69
CA GLY A 196 -1.43 4.88 4.24
C GLY A 196 -1.59 5.93 5.34
N ALA A 197 -0.98 7.09 5.11
CA ALA A 197 -0.95 8.19 6.06
C ALA A 197 -2.35 8.67 6.45
N ASN A 198 -2.51 9.05 7.72
CA ASN A 198 -3.75 9.59 8.29
C ASN A 198 -4.99 8.67 8.14
N THR A 199 -4.80 7.38 7.91
CA THR A 199 -5.90 6.40 7.96
C THR A 199 -6.26 6.07 9.40
N CYS A 200 -7.57 5.92 9.67
CA CYS A 200 -8.09 5.53 10.97
C CYS A 200 -8.64 4.10 10.92
N ILE A 201 -8.24 3.26 11.87
CA ILE A 201 -8.74 1.89 12.06
C ILE A 201 -9.33 1.77 13.45
N ASP A 202 -10.65 1.67 13.53
CA ASP A 202 -11.35 1.52 14.80
C ASP A 202 -11.15 0.11 15.36
N ARG A 203 -11.05 -0.01 16.69
CA ARG A 203 -11.12 -1.29 17.37
C ARG A 203 -12.51 -1.89 17.25
N GLY A 204 -12.61 -3.21 17.28
CA GLY A 204 -13.92 -3.85 17.26
C GLY A 204 -14.64 -3.81 18.61
N THR A 205 -15.97 -3.93 18.61
CA THR A 205 -16.78 -3.76 19.84
C THR A 205 -16.57 -4.89 20.84
N ILE A 206 -16.64 -6.15 20.40
CA ILE A 206 -16.36 -7.35 21.21
C ILE A 206 -15.24 -8.16 20.56
N GLU A 207 -15.43 -8.51 19.29
CA GLU A 207 -14.38 -9.12 18.45
C GLU A 207 -13.45 -8.05 17.88
N ASP A 208 -12.31 -8.46 17.33
CA ASP A 208 -11.31 -7.57 16.76
C ASP A 208 -11.70 -7.10 15.34
N THR A 209 -11.31 -5.87 14.99
CA THR A 209 -11.19 -5.48 13.57
C THR A 209 -9.99 -6.22 12.97
N CYS A 210 -10.14 -6.83 11.80
CA CYS A 210 -9.15 -7.76 11.23
C CYS A 210 -8.73 -7.37 9.81
N ILE A 211 -7.43 -7.20 9.59
CA ILE A 211 -6.82 -6.90 8.29
C ILE A 211 -5.92 -8.07 7.91
N GLY A 212 -6.25 -8.76 6.81
CA GLY A 212 -5.53 -9.93 6.32
C GLY A 212 -4.16 -9.60 5.70
N ASP A 213 -3.39 -10.66 5.41
CA ASP A 213 -2.05 -10.54 4.84
C ASP A 213 -2.06 -9.81 3.47
N ASN A 214 -1.00 -9.05 3.21
CA ASN A 214 -0.74 -8.30 1.98
C ASN A 214 -1.81 -7.26 1.59
N VAL A 215 -2.73 -6.91 2.50
CA VAL A 215 -3.71 -5.85 2.27
C VAL A 215 -2.99 -4.51 2.13
N LYS A 216 -3.44 -3.66 1.20
CA LYS A 216 -2.95 -2.29 1.04
C LYS A 216 -4.11 -1.32 1.23
N ILE A 217 -4.02 -0.50 2.26
CA ILE A 217 -4.97 0.56 2.58
C ILE A 217 -4.23 1.86 2.30
N ASP A 218 -4.77 2.69 1.42
CA ASP A 218 -4.16 3.95 1.02
C ASP A 218 -4.47 5.05 2.07
N ASN A 219 -4.03 6.28 1.80
CA ASN A 219 -4.13 7.41 2.70
C ASN A 219 -5.59 7.81 2.97
N LEU A 220 -5.83 8.38 4.15
CA LEU A 220 -7.11 9.00 4.53
C LEU A 220 -8.32 8.06 4.37
N CYS A 221 -8.13 6.76 4.61
CA CYS A 221 -9.23 5.81 4.67
C CYS A 221 -9.82 5.75 6.08
N HIS A 222 -11.07 5.30 6.19
CA HIS A 222 -11.70 4.97 7.47
C HIS A 222 -12.16 3.52 7.48
N ILE A 223 -11.60 2.75 8.41
CA ILE A 223 -11.95 1.35 8.64
C ILE A 223 -12.69 1.29 9.97
N ALA A 224 -14.01 1.16 9.92
CA ALA A 224 -14.84 1.16 11.11
C ALA A 224 -14.72 -0.15 11.93
N HIS A 225 -15.33 -0.14 13.11
CA HIS A 225 -15.29 -1.26 14.06
C HIS A 225 -15.76 -2.59 13.44
N ASN A 226 -15.09 -3.68 13.80
CA ASN A 226 -15.42 -5.07 13.38
C ASN A 226 -15.30 -5.34 11.87
N VAL A 227 -14.72 -4.42 11.09
CA VAL A 227 -14.43 -4.69 9.68
C VAL A 227 -13.45 -5.85 9.56
N ARG A 228 -13.67 -6.71 8.55
CA ARG A 228 -12.77 -7.82 8.21
C ARG A 228 -12.36 -7.68 6.76
N ILE A 229 -11.06 -7.50 6.50
CA ILE A 229 -10.52 -7.37 5.15
C ILE A 229 -9.70 -8.61 4.82
N GLY A 230 -10.13 -9.36 3.79
CA GLY A 230 -9.43 -10.55 3.31
C GLY A 230 -8.12 -10.23 2.61
N GLU A 231 -7.25 -11.24 2.52
CA GLU A 231 -5.89 -11.12 1.99
C GLU A 231 -5.85 -10.51 0.57
N ASN A 232 -4.74 -9.84 0.26
CA ASN A 232 -4.47 -9.21 -1.05
C ASN A 232 -5.53 -8.19 -1.51
N SER A 233 -6.41 -7.73 -0.63
CA SER A 233 -7.40 -6.69 -0.95
C SER A 233 -6.77 -5.29 -0.93
N LEU A 234 -7.32 -4.40 -1.75
CA LEU A 234 -6.87 -3.03 -1.92
C LEU A 234 -7.99 -2.05 -1.56
N VAL A 235 -7.72 -1.14 -0.63
CA VAL A 235 -8.65 -0.06 -0.24
C VAL A 235 -7.98 1.26 -0.54
N ILE A 236 -8.42 1.93 -1.60
CA ILE A 236 -7.73 3.12 -2.14
C ILE A 236 -8.28 4.41 -1.50
N ALA A 237 -7.50 5.49 -1.58
CA ALA A 237 -7.63 6.69 -0.76
C ALA A 237 -9.06 7.24 -0.67
N LEU A 238 -9.36 7.85 0.49
CA LEU A 238 -10.64 8.48 0.79
C LEU A 238 -11.83 7.51 0.82
N SER A 239 -11.58 6.21 0.97
CA SER A 239 -12.65 5.21 1.07
C SER A 239 -13.04 4.96 2.53
N LEU A 240 -14.34 4.77 2.76
CA LEU A 240 -14.92 4.39 4.04
C LEU A 240 -15.47 2.98 3.97
N LEU A 241 -15.08 2.13 4.92
CA LEU A 241 -15.71 0.84 5.19
C LEU A 241 -16.56 0.94 6.44
N GLY A 242 -17.88 0.81 6.30
CA GLY A 242 -18.81 0.80 7.42
C GLY A 242 -18.61 -0.40 8.36
N GLY A 243 -19.03 -0.25 9.61
CA GLY A 243 -18.75 -1.23 10.66
C GLY A 243 -19.27 -2.63 10.33
N SER A 244 -18.56 -3.67 10.77
CA SER A 244 -18.89 -5.09 10.54
C SER A 244 -18.98 -5.51 9.07
N THR A 245 -18.47 -4.70 8.14
CA THR A 245 -18.38 -5.08 6.73
C THR A 245 -17.24 -6.08 6.51
N ILE A 246 -17.50 -7.08 5.67
CA ILE A 246 -16.57 -8.15 5.33
C ILE A 246 -16.18 -7.99 3.86
N LEU A 247 -14.88 -7.89 3.61
CA LEU A 247 -14.28 -8.04 2.29
C LEU A 247 -13.62 -9.41 2.26
N ASP A 248 -13.94 -10.23 1.27
CA ASP A 248 -13.22 -11.47 1.00
C ASP A 248 -11.82 -11.17 0.41
N LYS A 249 -11.19 -12.17 -0.19
CA LYS A 249 -9.85 -12.05 -0.78
C LYS A 249 -9.89 -11.29 -2.11
N ASN A 250 -8.81 -10.57 -2.41
CA ASN A 250 -8.60 -9.83 -3.67
C ASN A 250 -9.68 -8.77 -3.99
N VAL A 251 -10.38 -8.24 -2.99
CA VAL A 251 -11.38 -7.18 -3.22
C VAL A 251 -10.65 -5.88 -3.55
N TYR A 252 -11.14 -5.17 -4.57
CA TYR A 252 -10.61 -3.87 -4.98
C TYR A 252 -11.65 -2.77 -4.70
N VAL A 253 -11.36 -1.88 -3.76
CA VAL A 253 -12.16 -0.69 -3.47
C VAL A 253 -11.43 0.53 -4.03
N ALA A 254 -11.91 1.06 -5.16
CA ALA A 254 -11.32 2.22 -5.82
C ALA A 254 -11.45 3.52 -4.98
N PRO A 255 -10.76 4.62 -5.34
CA PRO A 255 -10.76 5.83 -4.52
C PRO A 255 -12.17 6.39 -4.26
N GLY A 256 -12.36 6.96 -3.06
CA GLY A 256 -13.55 7.72 -2.70
C GLY A 256 -14.83 6.89 -2.58
N CYS A 257 -14.74 5.59 -2.28
CA CYS A 257 -15.92 4.75 -2.14
C CYS A 257 -16.53 4.83 -0.73
N MET A 258 -17.85 4.77 -0.66
CA MET A 258 -18.60 4.71 0.60
C MET A 258 -19.30 3.35 0.70
N ILE A 259 -18.84 2.49 1.61
CA ILE A 259 -19.41 1.17 1.82
C ILE A 259 -20.26 1.20 3.09
N LYS A 260 -21.56 0.90 2.96
CA LYS A 260 -22.47 0.78 4.10
C LYS A 260 -21.97 -0.30 5.07
N ASN A 261 -22.34 -0.16 6.35
CA ASN A 261 -22.05 -1.14 7.39
C ASN A 261 -22.77 -2.49 7.14
N GLN A 262 -22.21 -3.57 7.69
CA GLN A 262 -22.74 -4.93 7.64
C GLN A 262 -22.97 -5.46 6.21
N LEU A 263 -22.08 -5.11 5.28
CA LEU A 263 -22.10 -5.67 3.94
C LEU A 263 -21.06 -6.77 3.78
N HIS A 264 -21.31 -7.67 2.83
CA HIS A 264 -20.33 -8.65 2.36
C HIS A 264 -19.95 -8.33 0.90
N LEU A 265 -18.65 -8.13 0.67
CA LEU A 265 -18.05 -7.98 -0.65
C LEU A 265 -17.29 -9.27 -0.96
N GLY A 266 -17.84 -10.06 -1.89
CA GLY A 266 -17.34 -11.37 -2.26
C GLY A 266 -15.97 -11.34 -2.93
N LYS A 267 -15.33 -12.52 -3.01
CA LYS A 267 -14.00 -12.68 -3.59
C LYS A 267 -13.88 -12.04 -4.97
N ASP A 268 -12.77 -11.37 -5.24
CA ASP A 268 -12.49 -10.72 -6.52
C ASP A 268 -13.55 -9.65 -6.91
N ALA A 269 -14.32 -9.11 -5.96
CA ALA A 269 -15.21 -7.98 -6.20
C ALA A 269 -14.42 -6.69 -6.48
N PHE A 270 -14.98 -5.84 -7.35
CA PHE A 270 -14.42 -4.54 -7.71
C PHE A 270 -15.45 -3.45 -7.51
N VAL A 271 -15.18 -2.51 -6.62
CA VAL A 271 -15.97 -1.29 -6.41
C VAL A 271 -15.32 -0.16 -7.19
N GLY A 272 -16.02 0.40 -8.17
CA GLY A 272 -15.54 1.51 -8.99
C GLY A 272 -15.48 2.83 -8.23
N MET A 273 -14.63 3.74 -8.71
CA MET A 273 -14.33 5.02 -8.05
C MET A 273 -15.60 5.80 -7.71
N GLY A 274 -15.66 6.38 -6.51
CA GLY A 274 -16.77 7.22 -6.07
C GLY A 274 -18.10 6.49 -5.80
N SER A 275 -18.10 5.15 -5.77
CA SER A 275 -19.36 4.40 -5.63
C SER A 275 -19.89 4.40 -4.19
N VAL A 276 -21.22 4.41 -4.06
CA VAL A 276 -21.93 4.27 -2.77
C VAL A 276 -22.59 2.90 -2.74
N VAL A 277 -22.00 1.96 -1.99
CA VAL A 277 -22.43 0.55 -1.94
C VAL A 277 -23.40 0.36 -0.78
N LEU A 278 -24.65 -0.03 -1.10
CA LEU A 278 -25.75 -0.14 -0.14
C LEU A 278 -26.22 -1.58 0.11
N SER A 279 -25.70 -2.54 -0.65
CA SER A 279 -26.02 -3.96 -0.58
C SER A 279 -24.77 -4.79 -0.88
N ASP A 280 -24.81 -6.07 -0.49
CA ASP A 280 -23.72 -7.02 -0.76
C ASP A 280 -23.30 -7.03 -2.23
N VAL A 281 -22.01 -7.26 -2.45
CA VAL A 281 -21.42 -7.36 -3.78
C VAL A 281 -21.05 -8.82 -4.01
N PRO A 282 -21.66 -9.51 -4.99
CA PRO A 282 -21.29 -10.89 -5.28
C PRO A 282 -19.84 -11.00 -5.74
N GLU A 283 -19.27 -12.19 -5.58
CA GLU A 283 -17.94 -12.51 -6.09
C GLU A 283 -17.82 -12.21 -7.59
N ASN A 284 -16.61 -11.85 -8.01
CA ASN A 284 -16.29 -11.57 -9.41
C ASN A 284 -17.20 -10.52 -10.06
N LYS A 285 -17.75 -9.56 -9.31
CA LYS A 285 -18.56 -8.47 -9.88
C LYS A 285 -17.85 -7.13 -9.81
N VAL A 286 -18.07 -6.33 -10.83
CA VAL A 286 -17.75 -4.90 -10.86
C VAL A 286 -19.02 -4.14 -10.53
N VAL A 287 -19.01 -3.32 -9.48
CA VAL A 287 -20.11 -2.41 -9.12
C VAL A 287 -19.69 -0.96 -9.27
N VAL A 288 -20.59 -0.11 -9.76
CA VAL A 288 -20.34 1.34 -9.94
C VAL A 288 -21.57 2.18 -9.63
N GLY A 289 -21.36 3.42 -9.21
CA GLY A 289 -22.41 4.46 -9.16
C GLY A 289 -22.94 4.77 -7.77
N VAL A 290 -23.95 5.65 -7.72
CA VAL A 290 -24.62 6.13 -6.50
C VAL A 290 -26.13 6.06 -6.71
N PRO A 291 -26.83 5.03 -6.18
CA PRO A 291 -26.29 3.86 -5.50
C PRO A 291 -25.56 2.92 -6.47
N ALA A 292 -24.60 2.15 -5.95
CA ALA A 292 -23.80 1.23 -6.74
C ALA A 292 -24.66 0.10 -7.31
N LYS A 293 -24.45 -0.24 -8.59
CA LYS A 293 -25.09 -1.37 -9.27
C LYS A 293 -24.05 -2.21 -9.99
N ILE A 294 -24.35 -3.50 -10.19
CA ILE A 294 -23.52 -4.39 -10.99
C ILE A 294 -23.43 -3.83 -12.40
N LEU A 295 -22.20 -3.57 -12.85
CA LEU A 295 -21.88 -3.14 -14.21
C LEU A 295 -21.60 -4.35 -15.11
N ARG A 296 -20.78 -5.28 -14.62
CA ARG A 296 -20.29 -6.44 -15.37
C ARG A 296 -19.58 -7.43 -14.45
N ASP A 297 -19.19 -8.57 -15.01
CA ASP A 297 -18.25 -9.49 -14.38
C ASP A 297 -16.84 -8.89 -14.33
N ASN A 298 -16.13 -9.13 -13.22
CA ASN A 298 -14.72 -8.86 -13.07
C ASN A 298 -13.94 -10.00 -13.73
N LYS A 299 -13.28 -9.69 -14.84
CA LYS A 299 -12.44 -10.65 -15.59
C LYS A 299 -10.99 -10.67 -15.09
N ARG A 300 -10.68 -10.00 -13.97
CA ARG A 300 -9.38 -10.12 -13.31
C ARG A 300 -9.40 -11.40 -12.47
N GLY A 301 -9.02 -12.50 -13.11
CA GLY A 301 -8.67 -13.79 -12.52
C GLY A 301 -7.54 -14.39 -13.32
#